data_AF-A0A9Q1EF90-F1
#
_entry.id   AF-A0A9Q1EF90-F1
#
_cell.length_a   1.000
_cell.length_b   1.000
_cell.length_c   1.000
_cell.angle_alpha   90.00
_cell.angle_beta   90.00
_cell.angle_gamma   90.00
#
_symmetry.space_group_name_H-M   'P 1'
#
loop_
_entity.id
_entity.type
_entity.pdbx_description
1 polymer ?
#
loop_
_entity_poly.entity_id
_entity_poly.type
_entity_poly.pdbx_seq_one_letter_code
_entity_poly.pdbx_strand_id
1 'polypeptide(L)'
;MADLETQRSGRSSSSKAKHPGAAKKRHKGKHSKGKLLREVQEIKELLLSEEMPELTCQMEAEVEDEAFYSRRLRNRFKKCVDLRGVTTDSWTEEHDQALDSFASDASVRVLVVYLDPSTGLRVDFSLPAEQVEEQVAYFIRTEEMVIIEENFESMVHFGSLWGRGMEQLLWHLNGVHVPLVTLSKAWPESIKNNYTANLHRFLTNLTDTRFKLEGKTVLYIPMEALLFKPEVAAKDKELVQRMEVVMIHWTRQIKEVINAQKTLETGESSGPLEEITFWRSRCLDLTGISHQLEKPGVSHVQAILQLCKSTYIPAFCKLTKHIQESSLQAQSNLTFLSLLREPCEEMAGLKPPGRGAQTGPRPQTRPLHLDQLQVLQHPRAAHFSLPQGEQ
;
A
#
# COMPACT_ATOMS: atom_id res chain seq x y z
N MET A 1 -5.93 17.66 -51.69
CA MET A 1 -5.03 17.55 -52.86
C MET A 1 -3.74 16.92 -52.35
N ALA A 2 -3.22 15.81 -52.83
CA ALA A 2 -3.60 14.87 -53.88
C ALA A 2 -2.77 13.58 -53.62
N ASP A 3 -3.30 12.44 -54.07
CA ASP A 3 -2.60 11.17 -54.25
C ASP A 3 -1.35 11.27 -55.13
N LEU A 4 -0.50 10.22 -55.10
CA LEU A 4 0.08 9.50 -56.25
C LEU A 4 1.12 8.47 -55.74
N GLU A 5 0.82 7.17 -55.80
CA GLU A 5 1.22 6.19 -56.83
C GLU A 5 2.75 5.99 -56.99
N THR A 6 3.30 4.84 -56.56
CA THR A 6 3.54 3.58 -57.33
C THR A 6 4.90 3.54 -58.06
N GLN A 7 5.73 2.52 -57.80
CA GLN A 7 6.35 1.59 -58.80
C GLN A 7 7.46 0.68 -58.21
N ARG A 8 7.28 -0.65 -58.33
CA ARG A 8 7.99 -1.66 -59.15
C ARG A 8 9.32 -2.24 -58.64
N SER A 9 9.30 -3.57 -58.46
CA SER A 9 10.05 -4.64 -59.20
C SER A 9 10.17 -5.85 -58.24
N GLY A 10 10.02 -7.12 -58.59
CA GLY A 10 10.12 -7.83 -59.85
C GLY A 10 11.11 -8.99 -59.61
N ARG A 11 10.63 -10.23 -59.43
CA ARG A 11 11.34 -11.44 -59.92
C ARG A 11 10.49 -12.70 -59.84
N SER A 12 10.59 -13.43 -60.93
CA SER A 12 9.95 -14.67 -61.35
C SER A 12 10.53 -15.93 -60.70
N SER A 13 9.71 -16.99 -60.58
CA SER A 13 10.08 -18.31 -61.11
C SER A 13 8.84 -19.23 -61.30
N SER A 14 8.89 -19.95 -62.42
CA SER A 14 7.86 -20.81 -63.00
C SER A 14 7.70 -22.17 -62.30
N SER A 15 6.57 -22.86 -62.46
CA SER A 15 6.51 -24.05 -63.35
C SER A 15 5.08 -24.53 -63.65
N LYS A 16 4.94 -25.07 -64.87
CA LYS A 16 3.74 -25.52 -65.63
C LYS A 16 3.19 -26.88 -65.15
N ALA A 17 1.90 -27.15 -65.42
CA ALA A 17 1.38 -28.23 -66.31
C ALA A 17 -0.16 -28.36 -66.22
N LYS A 18 -0.92 -28.00 -67.26
CA LYS A 18 -1.52 -28.85 -68.33
C LYS A 18 -2.89 -29.49 -68.00
N HIS A 19 -3.95 -28.91 -68.59
CA HIS A 19 -5.19 -29.58 -68.99
C HIS A 19 -4.95 -30.52 -70.19
N PRO A 20 -5.90 -31.44 -70.49
CA PRO A 20 -6.82 -31.17 -71.61
C PRO A 20 -8.26 -31.63 -71.35
N GLY A 21 -9.19 -31.15 -72.17
CA GLY A 21 -10.63 -31.39 -72.03
C GLY A 21 -11.29 -32.20 -73.14
N ALA A 22 -12.63 -32.17 -73.06
CA ALA A 22 -13.66 -32.42 -74.07
C ALA A 22 -14.00 -33.87 -74.49
N ALA A 23 -15.27 -34.27 -74.28
CA ALA A 23 -16.23 -34.52 -75.38
C ALA A 23 -17.61 -34.99 -74.86
N LYS A 24 -18.67 -34.37 -75.39
CA LYS A 24 -20.09 -34.74 -75.28
C LYS A 24 -20.40 -36.00 -76.11
N LYS A 25 -21.27 -36.90 -75.63
CA LYS A 25 -22.22 -37.65 -76.48
C LYS A 25 -23.49 -38.02 -75.70
N ARG A 26 -24.64 -37.65 -76.28
CA ARG A 26 -26.02 -37.94 -75.81
C ARG A 26 -26.37 -39.40 -76.12
N HIS A 27 -27.02 -40.09 -75.19
CA HIS A 27 -27.89 -41.23 -75.49
C HIS A 27 -29.24 -41.11 -74.78
N LYS A 28 -30.30 -41.28 -75.58
CA LYS A 28 -31.71 -41.30 -75.20
C LYS A 28 -32.00 -42.59 -74.42
N GLY A 29 -32.50 -42.47 -73.19
CA GLY A 29 -33.15 -43.55 -72.45
C GLY A 29 -34.55 -43.12 -72.04
N LYS A 30 -35.55 -43.37 -72.90
CA LYS A 30 -36.96 -42.96 -72.71
C LYS A 30 -37.78 -43.88 -71.77
N HIS A 31 -37.15 -44.75 -70.98
CA HIS A 31 -37.83 -45.71 -70.11
C HIS A 31 -37.64 -45.51 -68.59
N SER A 32 -37.02 -44.42 -68.14
CA SER A 32 -36.71 -44.20 -66.70
C SER A 32 -37.66 -43.21 -65.99
N LYS A 33 -38.44 -42.39 -66.71
CA LYS A 33 -39.31 -41.37 -66.08
C LYS A 33 -40.51 -41.94 -65.31
N GLY A 34 -41.10 -43.05 -65.77
CA GLY A 34 -42.25 -43.67 -65.08
C GLY A 34 -41.86 -44.46 -63.82
N LYS A 35 -40.61 -44.92 -63.73
CA LYS A 35 -40.07 -45.62 -62.54
C LYS A 35 -39.67 -44.62 -61.46
N LEU A 36 -39.01 -43.52 -61.84
CA LEU A 36 -38.68 -42.41 -60.94
C LEU A 36 -39.92 -41.73 -60.35
N LEU A 37 -41.03 -41.62 -61.10
CA LEU A 37 -42.27 -41.05 -60.57
C LEU A 37 -42.98 -41.96 -59.56
N ARG A 38 -42.84 -43.29 -59.68
CA ARG A 38 -43.36 -44.24 -58.67
C ARG A 38 -42.46 -44.31 -57.44
N GLU A 39 -41.14 -44.31 -57.62
CA GLU A 39 -40.18 -44.25 -56.50
C GLU A 39 -40.31 -42.93 -55.72
N VAL A 40 -40.55 -41.79 -56.39
CA VAL A 40 -40.80 -40.51 -55.71
C VAL A 40 -42.15 -40.49 -54.99
N GLN A 41 -43.15 -41.24 -55.47
CA GLN A 41 -44.47 -41.31 -54.84
C GLN A 41 -44.49 -42.28 -53.66
N GLU A 42 -43.79 -43.43 -53.75
CA GLU A 42 -43.53 -44.35 -52.63
C GLU A 42 -42.69 -43.68 -51.53
N ILE A 43 -41.68 -42.87 -51.89
CA ILE A 43 -40.91 -42.10 -50.91
C ILE A 43 -41.78 -41.01 -50.25
N LYS A 44 -42.71 -40.41 -50.98
CA LYS A 44 -43.62 -39.39 -50.43
C LYS A 44 -44.70 -39.98 -49.52
N GLU A 45 -45.12 -41.22 -49.77
CA GLU A 45 -46.11 -41.96 -48.95
C GLU A 45 -45.45 -42.59 -47.71
N LEU A 46 -44.17 -43.00 -47.80
CA LEU A 46 -43.34 -43.39 -46.65
C LEU A 46 -42.97 -42.19 -45.75
N LEU A 47 -42.81 -40.99 -46.31
CA LEU A 47 -42.60 -39.74 -45.56
C LEU A 47 -43.88 -39.17 -44.91
N LEU A 48 -45.06 -39.71 -45.23
CA LEU A 48 -46.35 -39.29 -44.68
C LEU A 48 -46.96 -40.30 -43.68
N SER A 49 -46.27 -41.41 -43.41
CA SER A 49 -46.73 -42.49 -42.53
C SER A 49 -45.79 -42.82 -41.35
N GLU A 50 -44.66 -42.11 -41.22
CA GLU A 50 -43.94 -42.06 -39.95
C GLU A 50 -44.63 -41.05 -39.02
N GLU A 51 -45.63 -41.53 -38.28
CA GLU A 51 -45.97 -40.93 -36.99
C GLU A 51 -44.70 -41.00 -36.14
N MET A 52 -43.96 -39.90 -36.11
CA MET A 52 -42.93 -39.68 -35.11
C MET A 52 -43.59 -39.90 -33.75
N PRO A 53 -43.04 -40.76 -32.87
CA PRO A 53 -43.39 -40.65 -31.48
C PRO A 53 -43.14 -39.19 -31.10
N GLU A 54 -44.08 -38.58 -30.39
CA GLU A 54 -43.83 -37.34 -29.68
C GLU A 54 -42.56 -37.58 -28.84
N LEU A 55 -41.40 -37.27 -29.41
CA LEU A 55 -40.29 -36.77 -28.67
C LEU A 55 -40.79 -35.43 -28.16
N THR A 56 -41.51 -35.47 -27.04
CA THR A 56 -41.07 -34.72 -25.89
C THR A 56 -39.56 -34.84 -25.88
N CYS A 57 -38.91 -33.89 -26.56
CA CYS A 57 -37.52 -33.59 -26.33
C CYS A 57 -37.44 -33.52 -24.83
N GLN A 58 -36.73 -34.46 -24.23
CA GLN A 58 -36.34 -34.38 -22.86
C GLN A 58 -35.49 -33.11 -22.77
N MET A 59 -36.15 -31.97 -22.58
CA MET A 59 -35.67 -30.78 -21.88
C MET A 59 -35.45 -31.13 -20.39
N GLU A 60 -35.07 -32.36 -20.08
CA GLU A 60 -34.68 -32.81 -18.74
C GLU A 60 -33.19 -32.52 -18.49
N ALA A 61 -32.53 -31.78 -19.40
CA ALA A 61 -31.15 -31.31 -19.25
C ALA A 61 -30.97 -29.78 -19.33
N GLU A 62 -32.05 -28.99 -19.46
CA GLU A 62 -31.96 -27.51 -19.62
C GLU A 62 -32.66 -26.71 -18.51
N VAL A 63 -32.98 -27.35 -17.39
CA VAL A 63 -33.24 -26.66 -16.12
C VAL A 63 -32.43 -27.37 -15.04
N GLU A 64 -31.11 -27.35 -15.16
CA GLU A 64 -30.33 -27.24 -13.93
C GLU A 64 -30.86 -25.94 -13.28
N ASP A 65 -31.67 -26.08 -12.22
CA ASP A 65 -32.40 -25.00 -11.55
C ASP A 65 -31.60 -23.69 -11.63
N GLU A 66 -32.18 -22.58 -12.12
CA GLU A 66 -31.52 -21.26 -11.97
C GLU A 66 -31.10 -21.05 -10.51
N ALA A 67 -31.89 -21.57 -9.57
CA ALA A 67 -31.58 -21.60 -8.15
C ALA A 67 -30.30 -22.42 -7.81
N PHE A 68 -29.99 -23.49 -8.55
CA PHE A 68 -28.78 -24.29 -8.38
C PHE A 68 -27.52 -23.56 -8.87
N TYR A 69 -27.57 -22.92 -10.04
CA TYR A 69 -26.47 -22.08 -10.54
C TYR A 69 -26.22 -20.87 -9.64
N SER A 70 -27.27 -20.14 -9.27
CA SER A 70 -27.16 -19.03 -8.32
C SER A 70 -26.62 -19.50 -6.98
N ARG A 71 -27.01 -20.69 -6.49
CA ARG A 71 -26.47 -21.26 -5.25
C ARG A 71 -24.98 -21.58 -5.34
N ARG A 72 -24.50 -22.16 -6.46
CA ARG A 72 -23.07 -22.42 -6.65
C ARG A 72 -22.26 -21.13 -6.72
N LEU A 73 -22.76 -20.14 -7.45
CA LEU A 73 -22.12 -18.84 -7.57
C LEU A 73 -22.07 -18.10 -6.22
N ARG A 74 -23.18 -18.04 -5.48
CA ARG A 74 -23.20 -17.51 -4.10
C ARG A 74 -22.21 -18.23 -3.20
N ASN A 75 -22.16 -19.56 -3.24
CA ASN A 75 -21.18 -20.33 -2.47
C ASN A 75 -19.74 -20.00 -2.86
N ARG A 76 -19.47 -19.66 -4.12
CA ARG A 76 -18.15 -19.20 -4.57
C ARG A 76 -17.80 -17.86 -3.95
N PHE A 77 -18.70 -16.87 -4.01
CA PHE A 77 -18.52 -15.59 -3.32
C PHE A 77 -18.25 -15.78 -1.83
N LYS A 78 -19.09 -16.55 -1.14
CA LYS A 78 -18.96 -16.81 0.31
C LYS A 78 -17.63 -17.47 0.68
N LYS A 79 -17.12 -18.40 -0.14
CA LYS A 79 -15.79 -19.02 0.06
C LYS A 79 -14.62 -18.05 -0.13
N CYS A 80 -14.80 -17.00 -0.93
CA CYS A 80 -13.80 -15.96 -1.14
C CYS A 80 -13.78 -14.91 -0.01
N VAL A 81 -14.81 -14.87 0.84
CA VAL A 81 -14.86 -13.97 1.99
C VAL A 81 -14.08 -14.60 3.15
N ASP A 82 -12.84 -14.16 3.31
CA ASP A 82 -12.02 -14.47 4.49
C ASP A 82 -12.08 -13.28 5.47
N LEU A 83 -13.07 -13.33 6.37
CA LEU A 83 -13.32 -12.35 7.42
C LEU A 83 -13.44 -13.04 8.77
N ARG A 84 -12.74 -12.54 9.79
CA ARG A 84 -12.86 -13.06 11.16
C ARG A 84 -14.27 -12.81 11.69
N GLY A 85 -14.89 -13.84 12.28
CA GLY A 85 -16.21 -13.74 12.90
C GLY A 85 -17.38 -13.98 11.95
N VAL A 86 -17.13 -14.14 10.64
CA VAL A 86 -18.16 -14.57 9.69
C VAL A 86 -18.25 -16.09 9.70
N THR A 87 -19.42 -16.62 10.09
CA THR A 87 -19.74 -18.04 9.97
C THR A 87 -20.77 -18.26 8.87
N THR A 88 -21.06 -19.52 8.53
CA THR A 88 -22.13 -19.87 7.59
C THR A 88 -23.48 -19.27 7.99
N ASP A 89 -23.68 -19.06 9.29
CA ASP A 89 -24.94 -18.61 9.87
C ASP A 89 -25.07 -17.07 9.86
N SER A 90 -23.98 -16.35 9.55
CA SER A 90 -23.98 -14.89 9.41
C SER A 90 -24.62 -14.41 8.10
N TRP A 91 -24.85 -15.31 7.15
CA TRP A 91 -25.41 -15.00 5.84
C TRP A 91 -26.94 -15.07 5.85
N THR A 92 -27.59 -13.97 5.47
CA THR A 92 -29.05 -13.87 5.35
C THR A 92 -29.48 -13.92 3.89
N GLU A 93 -30.79 -14.04 3.65
CA GLU A 93 -31.36 -14.00 2.30
C GLU A 93 -31.15 -12.63 1.61
N GLU A 94 -31.11 -11.54 2.39
CA GLU A 94 -30.79 -10.20 1.89
C GLU A 94 -29.35 -10.13 1.33
N HIS A 95 -28.40 -10.77 2.01
CA HIS A 95 -27.01 -10.83 1.53
C HIS A 95 -26.91 -11.64 0.24
N ASP A 96 -27.65 -12.74 0.15
CA ASP A 96 -27.73 -13.56 -1.06
C ASP A 96 -28.31 -12.78 -2.25
N GLN A 97 -29.35 -11.97 -2.01
CA GLN A 97 -29.93 -11.11 -3.04
C GLN A 97 -28.96 -10.01 -3.49
N ALA A 98 -28.14 -9.47 -2.58
CA ALA A 98 -27.09 -8.52 -2.92
C ALA A 98 -25.99 -9.16 -3.79
N LEU A 99 -25.59 -10.40 -3.50
CA LEU A 99 -24.64 -11.16 -4.32
C LEU A 99 -25.19 -11.43 -5.73
N ASP A 100 -26.46 -11.80 -5.84
CA ASP A 100 -27.11 -12.02 -7.14
C ASP A 100 -27.23 -10.72 -7.92
N SER A 101 -27.60 -9.62 -7.25
CA SER A 101 -27.65 -8.29 -7.86
C SER A 101 -26.29 -7.88 -8.38
N PHE A 102 -25.21 -8.13 -7.62
CA PHE A 102 -23.85 -7.91 -8.10
C PHE A 102 -23.52 -8.76 -9.31
N ALA A 103 -23.94 -10.03 -9.36
CA ALA A 103 -23.64 -10.93 -10.47
C ALA A 103 -24.37 -10.55 -11.76
N SER A 104 -25.68 -10.26 -11.66
CA SER A 104 -26.57 -9.97 -12.77
C SER A 104 -26.45 -8.54 -13.29
N ASP A 105 -26.26 -7.55 -12.41
CA ASP A 105 -26.13 -6.15 -12.81
C ASP A 105 -24.68 -5.81 -13.18
N ALA A 106 -24.43 -5.68 -14.49
CA ALA A 106 -23.13 -5.32 -15.02
C ALA A 106 -22.70 -3.88 -14.67
N SER A 107 -23.61 -3.01 -14.24
CA SER A 107 -23.30 -1.63 -13.84
C SER A 107 -22.62 -1.55 -12.47
N VAL A 108 -22.85 -2.54 -11.60
CA VAL A 108 -22.24 -2.61 -10.29
C VAL A 108 -20.81 -3.13 -10.40
N ARG A 109 -19.83 -2.24 -10.15
CA ARG A 109 -18.40 -2.54 -10.30
C ARG A 109 -17.73 -3.06 -9.05
N VAL A 110 -18.26 -2.73 -7.88
CA VAL A 110 -17.64 -3.03 -6.59
C VAL A 110 -18.69 -3.62 -5.67
N LEU A 111 -18.29 -4.67 -4.96
CA LEU A 111 -19.04 -5.26 -3.86
C LEU A 111 -18.11 -5.36 -2.67
N VAL A 112 -18.61 -4.97 -1.50
CA VAL A 112 -17.85 -4.91 -0.27
C VAL A 112 -18.60 -5.65 0.82
N VAL A 113 -17.90 -6.52 1.52
CA VAL A 113 -18.43 -7.32 2.63
C VAL A 113 -17.62 -7.00 3.88
N TYR A 114 -18.30 -6.64 4.96
CA TYR A 114 -17.66 -6.28 6.23
C TYR A 114 -18.60 -6.55 7.41
N LEU A 115 -18.04 -6.62 8.61
CA LEU A 115 -18.81 -6.73 9.84
C LEU A 115 -18.96 -5.35 10.48
N ASP A 116 -20.21 -4.93 10.65
CA ASP A 116 -20.59 -3.77 11.45
C ASP A 116 -20.87 -4.23 12.89
N PRO A 117 -20.23 -3.63 13.92
CA PRO A 117 -20.47 -3.97 15.33
C PRO A 117 -21.94 -3.89 15.77
N SER A 118 -22.74 -3.07 15.09
CA SER A 118 -24.14 -2.81 15.46
C SER A 118 -25.16 -3.63 14.69
N THR A 119 -24.90 -3.94 13.42
CA THR A 119 -25.87 -4.60 12.53
C THR A 119 -25.44 -5.97 12.02
N GLY A 120 -24.20 -6.39 12.31
CA GLY A 120 -23.67 -7.67 11.85
C GLY A 120 -23.07 -7.59 10.45
N LEU A 121 -23.19 -8.67 9.67
CA LEU A 121 -22.62 -8.76 8.33
C LEU A 121 -23.34 -7.78 7.39
N ARG A 122 -22.58 -6.98 6.65
CA ARG A 122 -23.06 -6.04 5.62
C ARG A 122 -22.51 -6.45 4.27
N VAL A 123 -23.34 -6.31 3.23
CA VAL A 123 -22.97 -6.51 1.83
C VAL A 123 -23.43 -5.27 1.06
N ASP A 124 -22.49 -4.39 0.74
CA ASP A 124 -22.75 -3.10 0.13
C ASP A 124 -22.05 -2.97 -1.24
N PHE A 125 -22.59 -2.12 -2.12
CA PHE A 125 -22.01 -1.85 -3.45
C PHE A 125 -21.05 -0.65 -3.48
N SER A 126 -20.70 -0.13 -2.31
CA SER A 126 -19.80 1.00 -2.14
C SER A 126 -18.93 0.82 -0.90
N LEU A 127 -17.78 1.48 -0.87
CA LEU A 127 -16.96 1.52 0.33
C LEU A 127 -17.73 2.17 1.50
N PRO A 128 -17.67 1.60 2.71
CA PRO A 128 -18.32 2.19 3.88
C PRO A 128 -17.83 3.61 4.14
N ALA A 129 -18.77 4.52 4.43
CA ALA A 129 -18.44 5.90 4.77
C ALA A 129 -17.80 6.01 6.17
N GLU A 130 -18.17 5.09 7.07
CA GLU A 130 -17.59 4.96 8.41
C GLU A 130 -16.37 4.04 8.38
N GLN A 131 -15.38 4.33 9.24
CA GLN A 131 -14.15 3.54 9.29
C GLN A 131 -14.46 2.15 9.81
N VAL A 132 -14.41 1.16 8.91
CA VAL A 132 -14.41 -0.26 9.32
C VAL A 132 -13.10 -0.53 10.05
N GLU A 133 -13.19 -0.82 11.35
CA GLU A 133 -12.01 -0.92 12.20
C GLU A 133 -11.19 -2.19 11.95
N GLU A 134 -11.83 -3.27 11.47
CA GLU A 134 -11.20 -4.58 11.44
C GLU A 134 -10.90 -5.09 10.04
N GLN A 135 -11.90 -5.50 9.26
CA GLN A 135 -11.68 -6.20 8.00
C GLN A 135 -12.77 -5.94 6.99
N VAL A 136 -12.37 -5.89 5.72
CA VAL A 136 -13.24 -5.68 4.58
C VAL A 136 -12.83 -6.63 3.46
N ALA A 137 -13.74 -7.50 3.03
CA ALA A 137 -13.58 -8.28 1.82
C ALA A 137 -14.17 -7.48 0.66
N TYR A 138 -13.43 -7.39 -0.45
CA TYR A 138 -13.86 -6.67 -1.64
C TYR A 138 -13.89 -7.59 -2.84
N PHE A 139 -14.79 -7.27 -3.77
CA PHE A 139 -14.88 -7.86 -5.10
C PHE A 139 -14.98 -6.71 -6.11
N ILE A 140 -14.10 -6.71 -7.09
CA ILE A 140 -14.01 -5.71 -8.16
C ILE A 140 -14.24 -6.42 -9.48
N ARG A 141 -15.27 -5.99 -10.19
CA ARG A 141 -15.63 -6.46 -11.52
C ARG A 141 -14.74 -5.81 -12.58
N THR A 142 -14.07 -6.63 -13.38
CA THR A 142 -13.18 -6.17 -14.47
C THR A 142 -13.96 -5.72 -15.71
N GLU A 143 -14.94 -6.52 -16.13
CA GLU A 143 -15.69 -6.31 -17.37
C GLU A 143 -17.20 -6.19 -17.12
N GLU A 144 -17.90 -5.47 -18.00
CA GLU A 144 -19.35 -5.21 -17.94
C GLU A 144 -20.17 -6.37 -18.51
N MET A 145 -19.91 -7.60 -18.08
CA MET A 145 -20.72 -8.77 -18.44
C MET A 145 -21.23 -9.49 -17.19
N VAL A 146 -22.34 -10.20 -17.31
CA VAL A 146 -22.91 -11.00 -16.21
C VAL A 146 -21.87 -11.99 -15.67
N ILE A 147 -21.80 -12.13 -14.34
CA ILE A 147 -20.90 -13.09 -13.70
C ILE A 147 -21.62 -14.43 -13.62
N ILE A 148 -21.00 -15.47 -14.17
CA ILE A 148 -21.39 -16.88 -14.05
C ILE A 148 -20.26 -17.65 -13.39
N GLU A 149 -20.53 -18.86 -12.92
CA GLU A 149 -19.53 -19.68 -12.21
C GLU A 149 -18.24 -19.88 -13.04
N GLU A 150 -18.39 -20.09 -14.35
CA GLU A 150 -17.27 -20.36 -15.26
C GLU A 150 -16.37 -19.14 -15.51
N ASN A 151 -16.93 -17.93 -15.48
CA ASN A 151 -16.19 -16.69 -15.76
C ASN A 151 -15.74 -15.96 -14.48
N PHE A 152 -16.10 -16.46 -13.29
CA PHE A 152 -15.84 -15.80 -12.02
C PHE A 152 -14.37 -15.40 -11.83
N GLU A 153 -13.43 -16.29 -12.14
CA GLU A 153 -12.00 -16.06 -11.91
C GLU A 153 -11.38 -15.02 -12.83
N SER A 154 -11.89 -14.86 -14.06
CA SER A 154 -11.42 -13.83 -14.99
C SER A 154 -12.14 -12.49 -14.80
N MET A 155 -13.39 -12.53 -14.32
CA MET A 155 -14.27 -11.36 -14.21
C MET A 155 -14.19 -10.64 -12.87
N VAL A 156 -13.77 -11.33 -11.80
CA VAL A 156 -13.82 -10.81 -10.43
C VAL A 156 -12.44 -10.85 -9.79
N HIS A 157 -11.90 -9.67 -9.49
CA HIS A 157 -10.77 -9.54 -8.57
C HIS A 157 -11.30 -9.44 -7.15
N PHE A 158 -10.82 -10.30 -6.25
CA PHE A 158 -11.26 -10.29 -4.87
C PHE A 158 -10.07 -10.30 -3.90
N GLY A 159 -10.30 -9.82 -2.70
CA GLY A 159 -9.31 -9.85 -1.63
C GLY A 159 -9.87 -9.33 -0.32
N SER A 160 -9.07 -9.47 0.75
CA SER A 160 -9.40 -8.93 2.07
C SER A 160 -8.42 -7.83 2.45
N LEU A 161 -8.95 -6.71 2.94
CA LEU A 161 -8.22 -5.59 3.51
C LEU A 161 -8.40 -5.61 5.04
N TRP A 162 -7.36 -5.24 5.77
CA TRP A 162 -7.32 -5.34 7.23
C TRP A 162 -6.99 -3.99 7.88
N GLY A 163 -7.80 -3.50 8.79
CA GLY A 163 -7.54 -2.28 9.56
C GLY A 163 -7.46 -1.02 8.70
N ARG A 164 -6.56 -0.11 9.05
CA ARG A 164 -6.48 1.23 8.46
C ARG A 164 -5.93 1.18 7.03
N GLY A 165 -6.67 1.73 6.07
CA GLY A 165 -6.33 1.66 4.63
C GLY A 165 -4.91 2.10 4.26
N MET A 166 -4.37 3.14 4.91
CA MET A 166 -2.98 3.59 4.66
C MET A 166 -1.92 2.56 5.08
N GLU A 167 -2.19 1.81 6.16
CA GLU A 167 -1.26 0.78 6.66
C GLU A 167 -1.24 -0.43 5.73
N GLN A 168 -2.42 -0.86 5.27
CA GLN A 168 -2.53 -1.91 4.26
C GLN A 168 -1.86 -1.52 2.96
N LEU A 169 -2.07 -0.29 2.50
CA LEU A 169 -1.41 0.18 1.29
C LEU A 169 0.12 0.15 1.44
N LEU A 170 0.63 0.63 2.58
CA LEU A 170 2.07 0.60 2.86
C LEU A 170 2.62 -0.83 2.93
N TRP A 171 1.86 -1.75 3.53
CA TRP A 171 2.22 -3.16 3.61
C TRP A 171 2.21 -3.83 2.24
N HIS A 172 1.17 -3.67 1.42
CA HIS A 172 1.09 -4.26 0.08
C HIS A 172 2.18 -3.70 -0.84
N LEU A 173 2.41 -2.39 -0.81
CA LEU A 173 3.43 -1.79 -1.66
C LEU A 173 4.84 -2.26 -1.28
N ASN A 174 5.16 -2.31 0.02
CA ASN A 174 6.45 -2.85 0.44
C ASN A 174 6.51 -4.36 0.24
N GLY A 175 5.59 -5.15 0.78
CA GLY A 175 5.67 -6.61 0.81
C GLY A 175 5.50 -7.30 -0.55
N VAL A 176 4.72 -6.71 -1.46
CA VAL A 176 4.38 -7.35 -2.74
C VAL A 176 4.94 -6.54 -3.91
N HIS A 177 4.55 -5.27 -4.06
CA HIS A 177 4.87 -4.52 -5.29
C HIS A 177 6.36 -4.19 -5.43
N VAL A 178 7.03 -3.74 -4.37
CA VAL A 178 8.46 -3.40 -4.41
C VAL A 178 9.29 -4.63 -4.82
N PRO A 179 9.19 -5.81 -4.18
CA PRO A 179 9.89 -7.01 -4.61
C PRO A 179 9.57 -7.43 -6.03
N LEU A 180 8.29 -7.42 -6.43
CA LEU A 180 7.90 -7.80 -7.79
C LEU A 180 8.59 -6.94 -8.85
N VAL A 181 8.60 -5.62 -8.65
CA VAL A 181 9.25 -4.69 -9.59
C VAL A 181 10.76 -4.85 -9.55
N THR A 182 11.34 -4.94 -8.34
CA THR A 182 12.80 -4.98 -8.16
C THR A 182 13.41 -6.29 -8.66
N LEU A 183 12.71 -7.42 -8.51
CA LEU A 183 13.17 -8.74 -8.95
C LEU A 183 12.80 -9.04 -10.41
N SER A 184 11.81 -8.34 -10.98
CA SER A 184 11.42 -8.53 -12.37
C SER A 184 12.55 -8.17 -13.32
N LYS A 185 12.78 -9.06 -14.30
CA LYS A 185 13.67 -8.88 -15.44
C LYS A 185 12.91 -8.60 -16.74
N ALA A 186 11.59 -8.56 -16.69
CA ALA A 186 10.75 -8.37 -17.88
C ALA A 186 10.75 -6.91 -18.39
N TRP A 187 11.18 -5.97 -17.55
CA TRP A 187 11.10 -4.54 -17.83
C TRP A 187 12.46 -4.01 -18.32
N PRO A 188 12.47 -3.13 -19.33
CA PRO A 188 13.67 -2.36 -19.68
C PRO A 188 14.18 -1.57 -18.47
N GLU A 189 15.50 -1.50 -18.33
CA GLU A 189 16.17 -0.94 -17.15
C GLU A 189 15.78 0.53 -16.92
N SER A 190 15.72 1.34 -17.98
CA SER A 190 15.29 2.75 -17.90
C SER A 190 13.88 2.95 -17.34
N ILE A 191 12.92 2.11 -17.78
CA ILE A 191 11.52 2.18 -17.31
C ILE A 191 11.45 1.73 -15.86
N LYS A 192 12.13 0.62 -15.53
CA LYS A 192 12.19 0.09 -14.17
C LYS A 192 12.78 1.11 -13.21
N ASN A 193 13.91 1.73 -13.54
CA ASN A 193 14.54 2.73 -12.67
C ASN A 193 13.68 3.98 -12.47
N ASN A 194 13.01 4.46 -13.52
CA ASN A 194 12.10 5.58 -13.40
C ASN A 194 10.90 5.26 -12.49
N TYR A 195 10.28 4.09 -12.70
CA TYR A 195 9.16 3.64 -11.88
C TYR A 195 9.58 3.42 -10.41
N THR A 196 10.70 2.73 -10.17
CA THR A 196 11.22 2.47 -8.82
C THR A 196 11.55 3.78 -8.07
N ALA A 197 12.11 4.77 -8.75
CA ALA A 197 12.37 6.09 -8.15
C ALA A 197 11.04 6.77 -7.70
N ASN A 198 10.02 6.74 -8.55
CA ASN A 198 8.69 7.28 -8.22
C ASN A 198 8.02 6.50 -7.09
N LEU A 199 8.15 5.17 -7.10
CA LEU A 199 7.64 4.29 -6.07
C LEU A 199 8.27 4.59 -4.71
N HIS A 200 9.60 4.75 -4.64
CA HIS A 200 10.26 5.13 -3.38
C HIS A 200 9.84 6.51 -2.90
N ARG A 201 9.65 7.49 -3.80
CA ARG A 201 9.12 8.80 -3.42
C ARG A 201 7.70 8.70 -2.85
N PHE A 202 6.85 7.89 -3.47
CA PHE A 202 5.50 7.64 -2.98
C PHE A 202 5.51 6.94 -1.62
N LEU A 203 6.30 5.87 -1.46
CA LEU A 203 6.45 5.13 -0.20
C LEU A 203 6.99 6.00 0.93
N THR A 204 7.93 6.88 0.61
CA THR A 204 8.46 7.85 1.56
C THR A 204 7.35 8.78 2.06
N ASN A 205 6.59 9.40 1.15
CA ASN A 205 5.49 10.30 1.52
C ASN A 205 4.35 9.56 2.26
N LEU A 206 4.04 8.33 1.86
CA LEU A 206 3.01 7.51 2.49
C LEU A 206 3.42 7.14 3.93
N THR A 207 4.68 6.74 4.12
CA THR A 207 5.25 6.46 5.44
C THR A 207 5.17 7.70 6.33
N ASP A 208 5.64 8.85 5.84
CA ASP A 208 5.57 10.12 6.56
C ASP A 208 4.15 10.45 6.98
N THR A 209 3.20 10.41 6.05
CA THR A 209 1.80 10.77 6.32
C THR A 209 1.19 9.83 7.36
N ARG A 210 1.39 8.51 7.21
CA ARG A 210 0.84 7.50 8.12
C ARG A 210 1.34 7.67 9.55
N PHE A 211 2.63 7.94 9.74
CA PHE A 211 3.23 8.06 11.08
C PHE A 211 3.07 9.46 11.67
N LYS A 212 3.03 10.52 10.85
CA LYS A 212 2.67 11.88 11.30
C LYS A 212 1.27 11.93 11.92
N LEU A 213 0.32 11.14 11.38
CA LEU A 213 -1.02 11.01 11.97
C LEU A 213 -1.03 10.34 13.35
N GLU A 214 0.02 9.59 13.71
CA GLU A 214 0.22 9.04 15.07
C GLU A 214 1.11 9.93 15.95
N GLY A 215 1.54 11.10 15.46
CA GLY A 215 2.53 11.92 16.14
C GLY A 215 3.92 11.30 16.22
N LYS A 216 4.25 10.36 15.32
CA LYS A 216 5.55 9.66 15.28
C LYS A 216 6.31 10.00 14.01
N THR A 217 7.64 9.96 14.10
CA THR A 217 8.51 10.05 12.94
C THR A 217 9.13 8.69 12.67
N VAL A 218 8.93 8.14 11.46
CA VAL A 218 9.49 6.85 11.06
C VAL A 218 10.24 6.99 9.75
N LEU A 219 11.51 6.58 9.74
CA LEU A 219 12.37 6.62 8.57
C LEU A 219 12.02 5.45 7.64
N TYR A 220 11.57 5.78 6.42
CA TYR A 220 11.36 4.79 5.36
C TYR A 220 12.70 4.16 4.93
N ILE A 221 12.79 2.82 4.94
CA ILE A 221 13.99 2.09 4.49
C ILE A 221 13.68 1.37 3.17
N PRO A 222 14.38 1.71 2.08
CA PRO A 222 14.16 1.08 0.78
C PRO A 222 14.70 -0.36 0.79
N MET A 223 13.80 -1.33 0.66
CA MET A 223 14.18 -2.76 0.69
C MET A 223 15.09 -3.16 -0.47
N GLU A 224 15.01 -2.49 -1.62
CA GLU A 224 15.90 -2.69 -2.76
C GLU A 224 17.38 -2.59 -2.35
N ALA A 225 17.72 -1.66 -1.45
CA ALA A 225 19.09 -1.48 -0.96
C ALA A 225 19.63 -2.73 -0.25
N LEU A 226 18.73 -3.50 0.38
CA LEU A 226 19.06 -4.65 1.21
C LEU A 226 19.24 -5.94 0.40
N LEU A 227 18.89 -5.93 -0.89
CA LEU A 227 18.99 -7.11 -1.76
C LEU A 227 20.44 -7.45 -2.12
N PHE A 228 21.31 -6.45 -2.13
CA PHE A 228 22.70 -6.58 -2.53
C PHE A 228 23.64 -6.19 -1.40
N LYS A 229 24.82 -6.82 -1.38
CA LYS A 229 25.90 -6.40 -0.48
C LYS A 229 26.34 -4.97 -0.83
N PRO A 230 26.82 -4.16 0.15
CA PRO A 230 27.16 -2.77 -0.10
C PRO A 230 28.16 -2.57 -1.24
N GLU A 231 29.12 -3.48 -1.41
CA GLU A 231 30.16 -3.41 -2.43
C GLU A 231 29.62 -3.63 -3.86
N VAL A 232 28.51 -4.34 -3.99
CA VAL A 232 27.84 -4.57 -5.28
C VAL A 232 26.90 -3.41 -5.56
N ALA A 233 26.08 -3.02 -4.58
CA ALA A 233 25.15 -1.89 -4.70
C ALA A 233 25.87 -0.57 -5.02
N ALA A 234 27.06 -0.35 -4.45
CA ALA A 234 27.87 0.84 -4.69
C ALA A 234 28.36 1.01 -6.16
N LYS A 235 28.29 -0.04 -6.98
CA LYS A 235 28.66 0.01 -8.40
C LYS A 235 27.49 0.42 -9.30
N ASP A 236 26.26 0.27 -8.82
CA ASP A 236 25.05 0.68 -9.53
C ASP A 236 24.77 2.16 -9.28
N LYS A 237 25.00 2.99 -10.30
CA LYS A 237 24.84 4.44 -10.21
C LYS A 237 23.39 4.86 -9.96
N GLU A 238 22.42 4.14 -10.52
CA GLU A 238 21.01 4.51 -10.40
C GLU A 238 20.47 4.13 -9.02
N LEU A 239 20.88 2.97 -8.49
CA LEU A 239 20.59 2.60 -7.11
C LEU A 239 21.21 3.60 -6.12
N VAL A 240 22.48 3.96 -6.31
CA VAL A 240 23.17 4.95 -5.47
C VAL A 240 22.43 6.28 -5.46
N GLN A 241 22.03 6.79 -6.63
CA GLN A 241 21.24 8.03 -6.71
C GLN A 241 19.91 7.92 -5.94
N ARG A 242 19.20 6.79 -6.04
CA ARG A 242 17.97 6.56 -5.25
C ARG A 242 18.26 6.55 -3.74
N MET A 243 19.36 5.94 -3.31
CA MET A 243 19.78 5.94 -1.90
C MET A 243 20.15 7.34 -1.40
N GLU A 244 20.79 8.15 -2.24
CA GLU A 244 21.08 9.55 -1.91
C GLU A 244 19.79 10.35 -1.68
N VAL A 245 18.78 10.18 -2.54
CA VAL A 245 17.46 10.82 -2.38
C VAL A 245 16.81 10.42 -1.05
N VAL A 246 16.88 9.13 -0.69
CA VAL A 246 16.37 8.64 0.59
C VAL A 246 17.13 9.25 1.78
N MET A 247 18.46 9.32 1.73
CA MET A 247 19.28 9.92 2.78
C MET A 247 19.05 11.43 2.94
N ILE A 248 18.88 12.16 1.83
CA ILE A 248 18.50 13.58 1.85
C ILE A 248 17.16 13.73 2.57
N HIS A 249 16.21 12.86 2.26
CA HIS A 249 14.90 12.87 2.89
C HIS A 249 14.97 12.58 4.40
N TRP A 250 15.72 11.55 4.83
CA TRP A 250 15.96 11.29 6.26
C TRP A 250 16.58 12.51 6.96
N THR A 251 17.57 13.14 6.34
CA THR A 251 18.22 14.34 6.87
C THR A 251 17.22 15.48 7.08
N ARG A 252 16.26 15.65 6.15
CA ARG A 252 15.19 16.64 6.29
C ARG A 252 14.25 16.29 7.44
N GLN A 253 13.75 15.05 7.50
CA GLN A 253 12.86 14.61 8.57
C GLN A 253 13.46 14.80 9.97
N ILE A 254 14.73 14.40 10.14
CA ILE A 254 15.40 14.51 11.44
C ILE A 254 15.58 15.99 11.83
N LYS A 255 15.88 16.87 10.87
CA LYS A 255 15.93 18.32 11.11
C LYS A 255 14.57 18.90 11.49
N GLU A 256 13.48 18.44 10.85
CA GLU A 256 12.11 18.85 11.21
C GLU A 256 11.83 18.54 12.68
N VAL A 257 12.16 17.33 13.14
CA VAL A 257 11.96 16.92 14.54
C VAL A 257 12.80 17.76 15.50
N ILE A 258 14.09 17.96 15.22
CA ILE A 258 14.96 18.79 16.07
C ILE A 258 14.43 20.24 16.15
N ASN A 259 13.94 20.79 15.04
CA ASN A 259 13.43 22.16 15.00
C ASN A 259 12.07 22.31 15.70
N ALA A 260 11.18 21.32 15.57
CA ALA A 260 9.90 21.29 16.28
C ALA A 260 10.14 21.36 17.79
N GLN A 261 11.12 20.61 18.30
CA GLN A 261 11.44 20.62 19.72
C GLN A 261 12.05 21.95 20.21
N LYS A 262 12.91 22.60 19.41
CA LYS A 262 13.45 23.93 19.75
C LYS A 262 12.36 25.00 19.85
N THR A 263 11.35 24.91 18.98
CA THR A 263 10.24 25.86 18.98
C THR A 263 9.43 25.75 20.28
N LEU A 264 9.22 24.52 20.75
CA LEU A 264 8.57 24.25 22.03
C LEU A 264 9.39 24.72 23.24
N GLU A 265 10.73 24.60 23.21
CA GLU A 265 11.61 25.11 24.29
C GLU A 265 11.52 26.62 24.46
N THR A 266 11.35 27.36 23.37
CA THR A 266 11.25 28.82 23.38
C THR A 266 9.87 29.36 23.75
N GLY A 267 8.85 28.49 23.82
CA GLY A 267 7.53 28.86 24.32
C GLY A 267 7.57 29.03 25.84
N GLU A 268 6.79 29.97 26.39
CA GLU A 268 6.65 30.12 27.84
C GLU A 268 6.03 28.84 28.43
N SER A 269 6.84 27.94 28.99
CA SER A 269 6.33 26.76 29.69
C SER A 269 5.59 27.22 30.95
N SER A 270 4.30 26.85 31.04
CA SER A 270 3.41 27.42 32.06
C SER A 270 3.56 26.80 33.45
N GLY A 271 4.49 25.86 33.67
CA GLY A 271 4.83 25.36 35.00
C GLY A 271 5.75 24.12 35.04
N PRO A 272 6.20 23.70 36.23
CA PRO A 272 7.17 22.59 36.40
C PRO A 272 6.68 21.23 35.88
N LEU A 273 5.39 20.95 36.03
CA LEU A 273 4.78 19.71 35.50
C LEU A 273 4.77 19.70 33.97
N GLU A 274 4.51 20.85 33.35
CA GLU A 274 4.56 21.01 31.90
C GLU A 274 5.99 20.78 31.39
N GLU A 275 7.00 21.29 32.09
CA GLU A 275 8.40 21.04 31.77
C GLU A 275 8.77 19.54 31.85
N ILE A 276 8.30 18.82 32.88
CA ILE A 276 8.48 17.36 32.96
C ILE A 276 7.83 16.65 31.77
N THR A 277 6.61 17.05 31.37
CA THR A 277 5.94 16.46 30.19
C THR A 277 6.68 16.77 28.89
N PHE A 278 7.21 17.99 28.75
CA PHE A 278 8.04 18.40 27.63
C PHE A 278 9.29 17.51 27.51
N TRP A 279 10.06 17.34 28.59
CA TRP A 279 11.26 16.50 28.58
C TRP A 279 10.92 15.02 28.34
N ARG A 280 9.76 14.55 28.80
CA ARG A 280 9.27 13.20 28.49
C ARG A 280 9.00 13.02 27.00
N SER A 281 8.25 13.94 26.38
CA SER A 281 7.97 13.92 24.93
C SER A 281 9.27 13.97 24.12
N ARG A 282 10.16 14.91 24.47
CA ARG A 282 11.46 15.07 23.81
C ARG A 282 12.32 13.81 23.90
N CYS A 283 12.36 13.17 25.08
CA CYS A 283 13.09 11.92 25.28
C CYS A 283 12.52 10.80 24.40
N LEU A 284 11.18 10.65 24.33
CA LEU A 284 10.53 9.63 23.50
C LEU A 284 10.85 9.82 22.02
N ASP A 285 10.74 11.06 21.51
CA ASP A 285 11.00 11.36 20.10
C ASP A 285 12.48 11.11 19.72
N LEU A 286 13.42 11.65 20.51
CA LEU A 286 14.85 11.55 20.21
C LEU A 286 15.36 10.13 20.34
N THR A 287 14.93 9.40 21.38
CA THR A 287 15.30 7.99 21.57
C THR A 287 14.69 7.13 20.46
N GLY A 288 13.43 7.41 20.09
CA GLY A 288 12.75 6.74 18.99
C GLY A 288 13.48 6.90 17.65
N ILE A 289 13.99 8.09 17.35
CA ILE A 289 14.80 8.33 16.14
C ILE A 289 16.20 7.72 16.28
N SER A 290 16.84 7.84 17.44
CA SER A 290 18.16 7.24 17.70
C SER A 290 18.17 5.74 17.40
N HIS A 291 17.18 5.00 17.93
CA HIS A 291 17.04 3.57 17.65
C HIS A 291 16.76 3.27 16.17
N GLN A 292 16.05 4.15 15.47
CA GLN A 292 15.84 3.98 14.03
C GLN A 292 17.12 4.14 13.22
N LEU A 293 17.99 5.08 13.63
CA LEU A 293 19.28 5.31 12.98
C LEU A 293 20.26 4.14 13.17
N GLU A 294 20.08 3.36 14.23
CA GLU A 294 20.84 2.14 14.52
C GLU A 294 20.33 0.90 13.78
N LYS A 295 19.19 0.99 13.08
CA LYS A 295 18.62 -0.14 12.35
C LYS A 295 19.59 -0.64 11.28
N PRO A 296 19.69 -1.97 11.07
CA PRO A 296 20.61 -2.54 10.10
C PRO A 296 20.39 -2.00 8.69
N GLY A 297 19.15 -1.71 8.31
CA GLY A 297 18.85 -1.13 7.00
C GLY A 297 19.37 0.30 6.81
N VAL A 298 19.39 1.14 7.85
CA VAL A 298 19.97 2.48 7.78
C VAL A 298 21.49 2.40 7.69
N SER A 299 22.10 1.56 8.54
CA SER A 299 23.54 1.28 8.50
C SER A 299 23.99 0.72 7.15
N HIS A 300 23.19 -0.12 6.52
CA HIS A 300 23.47 -0.69 5.21
C HIS A 300 23.46 0.36 4.10
N VAL A 301 22.42 1.22 4.07
CA VAL A 301 22.36 2.35 3.13
C VAL A 301 23.52 3.32 3.35
N GLN A 302 23.87 3.60 4.61
CA GLN A 302 25.03 4.40 4.95
C GLN A 302 26.34 3.78 4.42
N ALA A 303 26.52 2.46 4.57
CA ALA A 303 27.70 1.76 4.06
C ALA A 303 27.81 1.84 2.53
N ILE A 304 26.71 1.66 1.80
CA ILE A 304 26.66 1.83 0.33
C ILE A 304 27.18 3.22 -0.06
N LEU A 305 26.59 4.26 0.54
CA LEU A 305 26.90 5.65 0.20
C LEU A 305 28.30 6.09 0.67
N GLN A 306 28.83 5.47 1.71
CA GLN A 306 30.24 5.64 2.14
C GLN A 306 31.22 5.08 1.11
N LEU A 307 30.95 3.89 0.55
CA LEU A 307 31.79 3.29 -0.49
C LEU A 307 31.84 4.15 -1.76
N CYS A 308 30.73 4.79 -2.10
CA CYS A 308 30.64 5.73 -3.23
C CYS A 308 31.18 7.13 -2.92
N LYS A 309 31.60 7.41 -1.67
CA LYS A 309 32.03 8.74 -1.20
C LYS A 309 30.98 9.82 -1.47
N SER A 310 29.70 9.50 -1.24
CA SER A 310 28.60 10.44 -1.43
C SER A 310 28.76 11.69 -0.56
N THR A 311 28.47 12.86 -1.12
CA THR A 311 28.60 14.16 -0.45
C THR A 311 27.63 14.36 0.71
N TYR A 312 26.58 13.54 0.79
CA TYR A 312 25.54 13.65 1.83
C TYR A 312 25.91 12.97 3.15
N ILE A 313 26.87 12.03 3.12
CA ILE A 313 27.28 11.25 4.31
C ILE A 313 27.74 12.13 5.47
N PRO A 314 28.64 13.13 5.29
CA PRO A 314 29.13 13.92 6.43
C PRO A 314 28.01 14.67 7.15
N ALA A 315 27.06 15.22 6.39
CA ALA A 315 25.91 15.92 6.95
C ALA A 315 24.99 14.97 7.73
N PHE A 316 24.73 13.77 7.19
CA PHE A 316 23.94 12.75 7.84
C PHE A 316 24.61 12.25 9.14
N CYS A 317 25.89 11.88 9.10
CA CYS A 317 26.64 11.43 10.27
C CYS A 317 26.67 12.47 11.39
N LYS A 318 26.85 13.76 11.05
CA LYS A 318 26.80 14.84 12.03
C LYS A 318 25.44 14.91 12.72
N LEU A 319 24.36 14.72 11.96
CA LEU A 319 23.00 14.76 12.48
C LEU A 319 22.69 13.55 13.35
N THR A 320 23.13 12.35 12.95
CA THR A 320 23.01 11.12 13.75
C THR A 320 23.70 11.27 15.10
N LYS A 321 24.94 11.76 15.10
CA LYS A 321 25.68 12.01 16.35
C LYS A 321 24.97 13.02 17.24
N HIS A 322 24.47 14.11 16.66
CA HIS A 322 23.70 15.11 17.41
C HIS A 322 22.42 14.52 18.02
N ILE A 323 21.70 13.65 17.31
CA ILE A 323 20.52 12.95 17.86
C ILE A 323 20.90 12.05 19.02
N GLN A 324 21.97 11.26 18.89
CA GLN A 324 22.43 10.36 19.96
C GLN A 324 22.81 11.14 21.23
N GLU A 325 23.59 12.22 21.08
CA GLU A 325 23.97 13.10 22.19
C GLU A 325 22.75 13.78 22.83
N SER A 326 21.85 14.31 21.99
CA SER A 326 20.62 14.98 22.47
C SER A 326 19.67 14.00 23.16
N SER A 327 19.61 12.75 22.70
CA SER A 327 18.81 11.68 23.30
C SER A 327 19.33 11.35 24.70
N LEU A 328 20.64 11.20 24.86
CA LEU A 328 21.27 10.94 26.15
C LEU A 328 21.03 12.11 27.13
N GLN A 329 21.17 13.34 26.65
CA GLN A 329 20.88 14.53 27.45
C GLN A 329 19.41 14.57 27.88
N ALA A 330 18.46 14.35 26.95
CA ALA A 330 17.03 14.35 27.26
C ALA A 330 16.66 13.27 28.30
N GLN A 331 17.26 12.08 28.19
CA GLN A 331 17.05 10.99 29.15
C GLN A 331 17.60 11.33 30.54
N SER A 332 18.79 11.94 30.60
CA SER A 332 19.37 12.41 31.86
C SER A 332 18.51 13.50 32.51
N ASN A 333 18.11 14.53 31.74
CA ASN A 333 17.25 15.61 32.22
C ASN A 333 15.91 15.08 32.73
N LEU A 334 15.27 14.18 31.97
CA LEU A 334 14.01 13.56 32.38
C LEU A 334 14.18 12.77 33.69
N THR A 335 15.29 12.07 33.87
CA THR A 335 15.58 11.33 35.10
C THR A 335 15.63 12.27 36.32
N PHE A 336 16.35 13.39 36.22
CA PHE A 336 16.45 14.37 37.30
C PHE A 336 15.12 15.09 37.56
N LEU A 337 14.41 15.52 36.52
CA LEU A 337 13.13 16.21 36.66
C LEU A 337 12.02 15.30 37.19
N SER A 338 12.08 14.00 36.90
CA SER A 338 11.12 13.02 37.43
C SER A 338 11.19 12.92 38.96
N LEU A 339 12.31 13.27 39.59
CA LEU A 339 12.43 13.35 41.06
C LEU A 339 11.57 14.47 41.66
N LEU A 340 11.30 15.52 40.88
CA LEU A 340 10.50 16.68 41.31
C LEU A 340 9.02 16.51 41.01
N ARG A 341 8.63 15.42 40.35
CA ARG A 341 7.26 15.20 39.88
C ARG A 341 6.26 15.17 41.03
N GLU A 342 6.47 14.30 42.00
CA GLU A 342 5.56 14.12 43.14
C GLU A 342 5.42 15.41 43.98
N PRO A 343 6.51 16.11 44.38
CA PRO A 343 6.40 17.41 45.04
C PRO A 343 5.63 18.47 44.23
N CYS A 344 5.79 18.48 42.90
CA CYS A 344 5.08 19.42 42.03
C CYS A 344 3.60 19.07 41.87
N GLU A 345 3.24 17.78 41.85
CA GLU A 345 1.85 17.30 41.83
C GLU A 345 1.14 17.65 43.16
N GLU A 346 1.81 17.46 44.30
CA GLU A 346 1.30 17.87 45.61
C GLU A 346 1.03 19.38 45.65
N MET A 347 2.00 20.20 45.25
CA MET A 347 1.86 21.66 45.24
C MET A 347 0.75 22.14 44.31
N ALA A 348 0.55 21.50 43.16
CA ALA A 348 -0.55 21.81 42.24
C ALA A 348 -1.93 21.45 42.82
N GLY A 349 -2.00 20.42 43.67
CA GLY A 349 -3.21 19.99 44.36
C GLY A 349 -3.63 20.86 45.55
N LEU A 350 -2.73 21.70 46.06
CA LEU A 350 -3.03 22.60 47.17
C LEU A 350 -3.92 23.76 46.69
N LYS A 351 -5.11 23.89 47.28
CA LYS A 351 -5.93 25.09 47.09
C LYS A 351 -5.18 26.30 47.67
N PRO A 352 -5.13 27.46 46.98
CA PRO A 352 -4.59 28.66 47.57
C PRO A 352 -5.37 28.96 48.86
N PRO A 353 -4.69 29.32 49.97
CA PRO A 353 -5.39 29.70 51.18
C PRO A 353 -6.36 30.83 50.82
N GLY A 354 -7.64 30.59 51.10
CA GLY A 354 -8.72 31.51 50.81
C GLY A 354 -8.32 32.90 51.28
N ARG A 355 -8.43 33.88 50.38
CA ARG A 355 -8.17 35.29 50.67
C ARG A 355 -9.27 35.78 51.63
N GLY A 356 -9.11 35.44 52.90
CA GLY A 356 -10.07 35.68 53.97
C GLY A 356 -9.38 35.52 55.32
N ALA A 357 -9.26 36.64 56.02
CA ALA A 357 -8.73 36.83 57.37
C ALA A 357 -7.22 37.10 57.51
N GLN A 358 -6.96 38.37 57.84
CA GLN A 358 -5.84 38.95 58.57
C GLN A 358 -4.61 39.41 57.76
N THR A 359 -4.70 40.69 57.37
CA THR A 359 -3.57 41.59 57.15
C THR A 359 -2.67 41.66 58.40
N GLY A 360 -1.61 40.86 58.44
CA GLY A 360 -0.39 41.15 59.22
C GLY A 360 0.62 41.92 58.36
N PRO A 361 1.55 42.68 58.95
CA PRO A 361 2.38 43.61 58.18
C PRO A 361 3.32 42.85 57.24
N ARG A 362 3.39 43.31 55.98
CA ARG A 362 4.29 42.79 54.95
C ARG A 362 5.74 42.79 55.46
N PRO A 363 6.50 41.68 55.35
CA PRO A 363 7.94 41.79 55.39
C PRO A 363 8.38 42.52 54.12
N GLN A 364 9.09 43.64 54.28
CA GLN A 364 9.75 44.33 53.19
C GLN A 364 10.76 43.36 52.55
N THR A 365 10.44 42.83 51.37
CA THR A 365 11.41 42.18 50.51
C THR A 365 12.40 43.25 50.03
N ARG A 366 13.60 43.25 50.61
CA ARG A 366 14.76 43.95 50.02
C ARG A 366 14.98 43.41 48.60
N PRO A 367 15.27 44.27 47.61
CA PRO A 367 15.66 43.80 46.29
C PRO A 367 16.99 43.03 46.42
N LEU A 368 17.02 41.77 46.01
CA LEU A 368 18.29 41.08 45.78
C LEU A 368 18.91 41.70 44.53
N HIS A 369 20.11 42.27 44.71
CA HIS A 369 20.92 42.86 43.66
C HIS A 369 21.22 41.81 42.58
N LEU A 370 21.03 42.21 41.33
CA LEU A 370 21.22 41.42 40.13
C LEU A 370 22.72 41.25 39.83
N ASP A 371 23.46 40.50 40.65
CA ASP A 371 24.93 40.34 40.47
C ASP A 371 25.51 38.94 40.75
N GLN A 372 24.72 37.86 40.82
CA GLN A 372 25.28 36.51 41.08
C GLN A 372 24.83 35.35 40.19
N LEU A 373 24.20 35.58 39.03
CA LEU A 373 23.93 34.52 38.07
C LEU A 373 24.48 34.86 36.69
N GLN A 374 25.81 34.95 36.61
CA GLN A 374 26.55 34.98 35.36
C GLN A 374 27.75 34.02 35.41
N VAL A 375 27.52 32.76 35.79
CA VAL A 375 28.49 31.69 35.55
C VAL A 375 27.72 30.42 35.22
N LEU A 376 27.57 30.13 33.93
CA LEU A 376 27.55 28.80 33.28
C LEU A 376 26.99 28.93 31.84
N GLN A 377 27.65 29.76 31.03
CA GLN A 377 27.62 29.60 29.59
C GLN A 377 29.06 29.67 29.10
N HIS A 378 29.67 28.51 28.84
CA HIS A 378 30.66 28.26 27.77
C HIS A 378 31.26 26.85 27.93
N PRO A 379 31.23 26.00 26.90
CA PRO A 379 32.14 24.87 26.80
C PRO A 379 33.44 25.35 26.17
N ARG A 380 34.53 25.45 26.95
CA ARG A 380 35.89 25.64 26.41
C ARG A 380 36.54 24.28 26.20
N ALA A 381 36.99 24.08 24.96
CA ALA A 381 37.80 22.97 24.50
C ALA A 381 39.06 22.79 25.35
N ALA A 382 39.34 21.54 25.74
CA ALA A 382 40.61 21.16 26.33
C ALA A 382 41.58 20.71 25.21
N HIS A 383 42.50 21.61 24.84
CA HIS A 383 43.76 21.23 24.20
C HIS A 383 44.75 20.88 25.31
N PHE A 384 45.22 19.62 25.34
CA PHE A 384 46.37 19.22 26.13
C PHE A 384 47.65 19.58 25.37
N SER A 385 48.52 20.38 25.97
CA SER A 385 49.91 20.56 25.57
C SER A 385 50.77 20.36 26.82
N LEU A 386 51.63 19.33 26.78
CA LEU A 386 52.62 19.02 27.81
C LEU A 386 53.80 20.00 27.70
N PRO A 387 54.33 20.55 28.81
CA PRO A 387 55.56 21.31 28.77
C PRO A 387 56.79 20.38 28.88
N GLN A 388 57.75 20.63 28.00
CA GLN A 388 59.15 20.25 28.17
C GLN A 388 59.74 20.99 29.38
N GLY A 389 60.60 20.30 30.11
CA GLY A 389 61.50 20.87 31.10
C GLY A 389 62.75 20.01 31.18
N GLU A 390 63.82 20.51 30.59
CA GLU A 390 65.18 19.97 30.62
C GLU A 390 65.73 19.93 32.06
N GLN A 391 66.39 18.81 32.40
CA GLN A 391 67.77 18.79 32.90
C GLN A 391 68.40 17.42 32.64
#